data_AF-A0A133UT87-F1
#
_entry.id   AF-A0A133UT87-F1
#
_cell.length_a   1.000
_cell.length_b   1.000
_cell.length_c   1.000
_cell.angle_alpha   90.00
_cell.angle_beta   90.00
_cell.angle_gamma   90.00
#
_symmetry.space_group_name_H-M   'P 1'
#
loop_
_entity.id
_entity.type
_entity.pdbx_description
1 polymer ?
#
loop_
_entity_poly.entity_id
_entity_poly.type
_entity_poly.pdbx_seq_one_letter_code
_entity_poly.pdbx_strand_id
1 'polypeptide(L)' 'MKVEEGEFHYLKTDSEEFVLKGKEESIEKLKEIADDGKPDPGETGVFRVSPSDEEWSIEQVPWSEIALELL' A
#
# COMPACT_ATOMS: atom_id res chain seq x y z
N MET A 1 11.42 6.34 11.90
CA MET A 1 11.26 4.94 11.49
C MET A 1 12.46 4.60 10.64
N LYS A 2 13.28 3.61 11.02
CA LYS A 2 14.43 3.16 10.23
C LYS A 2 13.86 2.04 9.34
N VAL A 3 13.75 2.27 8.04
CA VAL A 3 13.34 1.22 7.09
C VAL A 3 14.48 0.20 7.13
N GLU A 4 14.21 -0.96 7.71
CA GLU A 4 15.18 -2.07 7.70
C GLU A 4 15.46 -2.44 6.25
N GLU A 5 16.70 -2.81 5.93
CA GLU A 5 17.11 -3.23 4.58
C GLU A 5 16.18 -4.34 4.09
N GLY A 6 15.19 -3.94 3.29
CA GLY A 6 14.01 -4.75 3.04
C GLY A 6 12.94 -3.96 2.31
N GLU A 7 12.21 -4.67 1.48
CA GLU A 7 11.02 -4.15 0.82
C GLU A 7 9.97 -3.71 1.85
N PHE A 8 9.35 -2.57 1.58
CA PHE A 8 8.21 -2.07 2.33
C PHE A 8 7.08 -1.69 1.38
N HIS A 9 5.91 -1.45 1.95
CA HIS A 9 4.74 -1.02 1.20
C HIS A 9 4.32 0.37 1.63
N TYR A 10 3.87 1.15 0.66
CA TYR A 10 3.34 2.47 0.84
C TYR A 10 1.86 2.47 0.48
N LEU A 11 1.01 2.83 1.43
CA LEU A 11 -0.42 2.98 1.22
C LEU A 11 -0.72 4.48 1.15
N LYS A 12 -1.32 4.91 0.04
CA LYS A 12 -1.89 6.23 -0.12
C LYS A 12 -3.41 6.12 -0.08
N THR A 13 -4.06 6.94 0.74
CA THR A 13 -5.50 7.14 0.71
C THR A 13 -5.84 8.59 0.30
N ASP A 14 -7.13 8.90 0.23
CA ASP A 14 -7.63 10.27 -0.01
C ASP A 14 -7.24 11.24 1.13
N SER A 15 -7.05 10.71 2.34
CA SER A 15 -6.91 11.49 3.57
C SER A 15 -5.54 11.34 4.23
N GLU A 16 -4.90 10.17 4.10
CA GLU A 16 -3.71 9.80 4.87
C GLU A 16 -2.74 8.94 4.06
N GLU A 17 -1.48 8.88 4.49
CA GLU A 17 -0.43 8.09 3.86
C GLU A 17 0.29 7.25 4.92
N PHE A 18 0.56 5.98 4.61
CA PHE A 18 1.11 5.00 5.54
C PHE A 18 2.28 4.24 4.93
N VAL A 19 3.28 3.96 5.78
CA VAL A 19 4.39 3.06 5.45
C VAL A 19 4.23 1.80 6.27
N LEU A 20 4.10 0.67 5.58
CA LEU A 20 3.71 -0.62 6.13
C LEU A 20 4.73 -1.68 5.68
N LYS A 21 4.83 -2.78 6.41
CA LYS A 21 5.86 -3.80 6.17
C LYS A 21 5.52 -4.73 5.01
N GLY A 22 4.25 -4.79 4.62
CA GLY A 22 3.82 -5.73 3.59
C GLY A 22 2.49 -5.37 2.93
N LYS A 23 2.20 -6.08 1.85
CA LYS A 23 0.95 -5.96 1.09
C LYS A 23 -0.28 -6.27 1.95
N GLU A 24 -0.23 -7.35 2.72
CA GLU A 24 -1.34 -7.81 3.57
C GLU A 24 -1.72 -6.73 4.60
N GLU A 25 -0.72 -6.20 5.33
CA GLU A 25 -0.92 -5.10 6.28
C GLU A 25 -1.48 -3.84 5.60
N SER A 26 -1.08 -3.57 4.36
CA SER A 26 -1.62 -2.46 3.56
C SER A 26 -3.08 -2.64 3.20
N ILE A 27 -3.50 -3.87 2.90
CA ILE A 27 -4.88 -4.21 2.56
C ILE A 27 -5.75 -4.21 3.82
N GLU A 28 -5.26 -4.75 4.94
CA GLU A 28 -5.94 -4.65 6.23
C GLU A 28 -6.14 -3.19 6.63
N LYS A 29 -5.10 -2.36 6.49
CA LYS A 29 -5.20 -0.94 6.81
C LYS A 29 -6.19 -0.21 5.90
N LEU A 30 -6.20 -0.55 4.61
CA LEU A 30 -7.17 -0.05 3.65
C LEU A 30 -8.60 -0.44 4.04
N LYS A 31 -8.83 -1.68 4.52
CA LYS A 31 -10.14 -2.14 5.03
C LYS A 31 -10.58 -1.36 6.26
N GLU A 32 -9.68 -1.13 7.22
CA GLU A 32 -9.97 -0.35 8.43
C GLU A 32 -10.41 1.09 8.10
N ILE A 33 -9.74 1.72 7.13
CA ILE A 33 -10.06 3.11 6.71
C ILE A 33 -11.35 3.13 5.88
N ALA A 34 -11.58 2.09 5.09
CA ALA A 34 -12.77 1.91 4.26
C ALA A 34 -14.04 1.51 5.03
N ASP A 35 -14.00 1.36 6.35
CA ASP A 35 -15.19 0.96 7.14
C ASP A 35 -16.33 2.01 7.03
N ASP A 36 -16.02 3.25 6.60
CA ASP A 36 -16.99 4.31 6.26
C ASP A 36 -17.35 4.41 4.76
N GLY A 37 -16.75 3.61 3.87
CA GLY A 37 -17.01 3.64 2.43
C GLY A 37 -16.03 2.81 1.58
N LYS A 38 -16.46 2.36 0.39
CA LYS A 38 -15.57 1.59 -0.51
C LYS A 38 -14.36 2.44 -0.92
N PRO A 39 -13.13 1.90 -0.84
CA PRO A 39 -11.95 2.65 -1.23
C PRO A 39 -12.00 2.95 -2.72
N ASP A 40 -11.80 4.23 -3.09
CA ASP A 40 -11.84 4.69 -4.47
C ASP A 40 -10.49 4.38 -5.17
N PRO A 41 -10.47 3.56 -6.23
CA PRO A 41 -9.25 3.25 -6.96
C PRO A 41 -8.52 4.45 -7.57
N GLY A 42 -9.21 5.58 -7.77
CA GLY A 42 -8.62 6.82 -8.29
C GLY A 42 -7.85 7.61 -7.23
N GLU A 43 -8.27 7.53 -5.97
CA GLU A 43 -7.70 8.30 -4.86
C GLU A 43 -6.82 7.45 -3.94
N THR A 44 -6.99 6.12 -3.97
CA THR A 44 -6.26 5.18 -3.12
C THR A 44 -5.28 4.32 -3.94
N GLY A 45 -4.19 3.90 -3.31
CA GLY A 45 -3.20 3.05 -3.97
C GLY A 45 -2.23 2.40 -3.00
N VAL A 46 -1.89 1.13 -3.28
CA VAL A 46 -0.82 0.41 -2.58
C VAL A 46 0.38 0.33 -3.51
N PHE A 47 1.56 0.66 -2.99
CA PHE A 47 2.80 0.68 -3.74
C PHE A 47 3.83 -0.19 -3.01
N ARG A 48 4.52 -1.03 -3.76
CA ARG A 48 5.70 -1.76 -3.31
C ARG A 48 6.90 -0.85 -3.48
N VAL A 49 7.69 -0.70 -2.42
CA VAL A 49 8.92 0.09 -2.44
C VAL A 49 10.08 -0.83 -2.09
N SER A 50 11.02 -0.96 -3.03
CA SER A 50 12.23 -1.75 -2.85
C SER A 50 13.43 -0.79 -2.86
N PRO A 51 13.92 -0.40 -1.66
CA PRO A 51 15.15 0.36 -1.55
C PRO A 51 16.32 -0.59 -1.82
N SER A 52 16.90 -0.55 -3.01
CA SER A 52 18.19 -1.20 -3.30
C SER A 52 19.32 -0.17 -3.23
N ASP A 53 20.55 -0.61 -2.95
CA ASP A 53 21.74 0.24 -2.92
C ASP A 53 22.08 0.89 -4.26
N GLU A 54 21.57 0.34 -5.37
CA GLU A 54 21.83 0.83 -6.74
C GLU A 54 20.71 1.73 -7.27
N GLU A 55 19.44 1.33 -7.13
CA GLU A 55 18.30 2.13 -7.57
C GLU A 55 17.04 1.85 -6.74
N TRP A 56 16.33 2.89 -6.34
CA TRP A 56 15.04 2.76 -5.67
C TRP A 56 13.95 2.48 -6.71
N SER A 57 13.12 1.47 -6.45
CA SER A 57 11.94 1.19 -7.27
C SER A 57 10.66 1.37 -6.46
N ILE A 58 9.66 1.94 -7.12
CA ILE A 58 8.31 2.10 -6.59
C ILE A 58 7.36 1.56 -7.65
N GLU A 59 6.64 0.49 -7.32
CA GLU A 59 5.69 -0.16 -8.23
C GLU A 59 4.30 -0.15 -7.60
N GLN A 60 3.30 0.31 -8.35
CA GLN A 60 1.92 0.25 -7.87
C GLN A 60 1.39 -1.18 -7.97
N VAL A 61 0.81 -1.68 -6.88
CA VAL A 61 0.10 -2.94 -6.87
C VAL A 61 -1.18 -2.81 -7.71
N PRO A 62 -1.44 -3.70 -8.68
CA PRO A 62 -2.63 -3.62 -9.50
C PRO A 62 -3.92 -3.68 -8.67
N TRP A 63 -4.86 -2.80 -9.00
CA TRP A 63 -6.18 -2.77 -8.35
C TRP A 63 -6.96 -4.07 -8.48
N SER A 64 -6.75 -4.84 -9.55
CA SER A 64 -7.32 -6.17 -9.69
C SER A 64 -6.86 -7.13 -8.59
N GLU A 65 -5.60 -7.01 -8.13
CA GLU A 65 -5.07 -7.83 -7.03
C GLU A 65 -5.60 -7.33 -5.68
N ILE A 66 -5.63 -6.01 -5.47
CA ILE A 66 -6.18 -5.41 -4.25
C ILE A 66 -7.66 -5.79 -4.10
N ALA A 67 -8.45 -5.68 -5.16
CA ALA A 67 -9.88 -5.98 -5.14
C ALA A 67 -10.18 -7.45 -4.77
N LEU A 68 -9.33 -8.40 -5.19
CA LEU A 68 -9.50 -9.81 -4.83
C LEU A 68 -9.31 -10.06 -3.34
N GLU A 69 -8.42 -9.31 -2.68
CA GLU A 69 -8.17 -9.43 -1.25
C GLU A 69 -9.09 -8.55 -0.40
N LEU A 70 -9.83 -7.63 -1.03
CA LEU A 70 -10.91 -6.85 -0.40
C LEU A 70 -12.27 -7.59 -0.35
N LEU A 71 -12.43 -8.70 -1.08
CA LEU A 71 -13.58 -9.59 -0.97
C LEU A 71 -13.62 -10.32 0.39
#